data_AF-A0A4U9UKU3-F1
#
_entry.id   AF-A0A4U9UKU3-F1
#
_cell.length_a   1.000
_cell.length_b   1.000
_cell.length_c   1.000
_cell.angle_alpha   90.00
_cell.angle_beta   90.00
_cell.angle_gamma   90.00
#
_symmetry.space_group_name_H-M   'P 1'
#
loop_
_entity.id
_entity.type
_entity.pdbx_description
1 polymer ?
#
loop_
_entity_poly.entity_id
_entity_poly.type
_entity_poly.pdbx_seq_one_letter_code
_entity_poly.pdbx_strand_id
1 'polypeptide(L)'
;MDITSQQLPLAFDVAEKQLIDGREFLMCACRSDDFTPVYLPAARDSWLPAIKASSAIPGFYRMGVELDGISYQDGGISDAIPVEEAYRRGADTIVVIRTVPSQMVYTPKWMKRMEQWLGESSLQQMVRVLQHHEQSYLRIQQFIEKPPGKLRIFEIFPPKPLASNALGSRLPALNRDYHLGRRCGRYFLATVGHWLLEQEKNDGMTVTTSLSRRLIQPETVRMPSPIITDVLNPQGHAVQPEAPPKIILPGDGDVL
;
A
#
# COMPACT_ATOMS: atom_id res chain seq x y z
N MET A 1 2.06 -25.75 7.04
CA MET A 1 3.52 -25.50 7.07
C MET A 1 4.20 -26.40 6.06
N ASP A 2 3.90 -27.71 6.11
CA ASP A 2 4.57 -28.75 5.33
C ASP A 2 4.60 -28.47 3.82
N ILE A 3 3.48 -28.12 3.20
CA ILE A 3 3.39 -27.87 1.75
C ILE A 3 4.34 -26.75 1.30
N THR A 4 4.31 -25.57 1.94
CA THR A 4 5.21 -24.46 1.57
C THR A 4 6.67 -24.81 1.84
N SER A 5 6.97 -25.43 2.98
CA SER A 5 8.35 -25.82 3.30
C SER A 5 8.92 -26.93 2.41
N GLN A 6 8.07 -27.81 1.86
CA GLN A 6 8.50 -29.01 1.13
C GLN A 6 8.34 -28.89 -0.39
N GLN A 7 7.32 -28.18 -0.88
CA GLN A 7 6.99 -28.11 -2.31
C GLN A 7 7.40 -26.79 -2.97
N LEU A 8 7.41 -25.68 -2.22
CA LEU A 8 7.79 -24.35 -2.70
C LEU A 8 8.62 -23.61 -1.63
N PRO A 9 9.79 -24.15 -1.26
CA PRO A 9 10.59 -23.60 -0.18
C PRO A 9 11.00 -22.17 -0.50
N LEU A 10 10.82 -21.28 0.48
CA LEU A 10 11.38 -19.94 0.42
C LEU A 10 12.92 -20.05 0.46
N ALA A 11 13.60 -19.16 -0.26
CA ALA A 11 15.07 -19.14 -0.35
C ALA A 11 15.69 -18.56 0.92
N PHE A 12 15.53 -19.27 2.04
CA PHE A 12 15.83 -18.75 3.36
C PHE A 12 17.30 -18.39 3.55
N ASP A 13 18.21 -19.23 3.05
CA ASP A 13 19.65 -18.98 3.12
C ASP A 13 20.07 -17.74 2.32
N VAL A 14 19.36 -17.43 1.23
CA VAL A 14 19.61 -16.21 0.45
C VAL A 14 19.20 -14.99 1.25
N ALA A 15 18.00 -15.01 1.83
CA ALA A 15 17.54 -13.88 2.62
C ALA A 15 18.38 -13.67 3.88
N GLU A 16 18.77 -14.72 4.59
CA GLU A 16 19.67 -14.61 5.75
C GLU A 16 20.96 -13.89 5.32
N LYS A 17 21.60 -14.32 4.23
CA LYS A 17 22.79 -13.64 3.69
C LYS A 17 22.56 -12.18 3.28
N GLN A 18 21.37 -11.85 2.78
CA GLN A 18 21.04 -10.48 2.36
C GLN A 18 20.60 -9.59 3.53
N LEU A 19 20.06 -10.18 4.59
CA LEU A 19 19.67 -9.49 5.82
C LEU A 19 20.81 -9.40 6.83
N ILE A 20 21.92 -10.11 6.60
CA ILE A 20 23.19 -9.85 7.28
C ILE A 20 23.66 -8.43 6.92
N ASP A 21 24.30 -7.79 7.91
CA ASP A 21 24.90 -6.46 7.84
C ASP A 21 23.89 -5.29 7.88
N GLY A 22 23.47 -4.92 9.09
CA GLY A 22 22.74 -3.68 9.38
C GLY A 22 21.30 -3.58 8.86
N ARG A 23 20.73 -4.64 8.27
CA ARG A 23 19.36 -4.66 7.73
C ARG A 23 18.40 -5.41 8.63
N GLU A 24 17.23 -4.83 8.87
CA GLU A 24 16.12 -5.48 9.59
C GLU A 24 15.03 -5.92 8.62
N PHE A 25 14.45 -7.10 8.85
CA PHE A 25 13.23 -7.54 8.19
C PHE A 25 12.16 -7.86 9.22
N LEU A 26 11.04 -7.15 9.13
CA LEU A 26 9.95 -7.20 10.08
C LEU A 26 8.65 -7.52 9.36
N MET A 27 7.80 -8.30 10.02
CA MET A 27 6.48 -8.67 9.54
C MET A 27 5.43 -8.10 10.47
N CYS A 28 4.55 -7.25 9.94
CA CYS A 28 3.48 -6.68 10.73
C CYS A 28 2.41 -7.75 10.98
N ALA A 29 2.02 -7.92 12.24
CA ALA A 29 0.90 -8.73 12.68
C ALA A 29 -0.02 -7.89 13.58
N CYS A 30 -1.30 -8.22 13.61
CA CYS A 30 -2.30 -7.55 14.42
C CYS A 30 -2.61 -8.43 15.63
N ARG A 31 -2.51 -7.91 16.86
CA ARG A 31 -2.99 -8.66 18.03
C ARG A 31 -4.50 -8.85 17.96
N SER A 32 -4.99 -10.05 18.26
CA SER A 32 -6.43 -10.36 18.16
C SER A 32 -7.29 -9.76 19.27
N ASP A 33 -6.69 -9.38 20.40
CA ASP A 33 -7.39 -8.90 21.59
C ASP A 33 -7.63 -7.39 21.57
N ASP A 34 -6.63 -6.60 21.18
CA ASP A 34 -6.67 -5.14 21.22
C ASP A 34 -6.35 -4.45 19.87
N PHE A 35 -6.04 -5.23 18.83
CA PHE A 35 -5.60 -4.76 17.51
C PHE A 35 -4.32 -3.92 17.52
N THR A 36 -3.49 -4.00 18.56
CA THR A 36 -2.18 -3.36 18.55
C THR A 36 -1.30 -4.00 17.47
N PRO A 37 -0.66 -3.22 16.58
CA PRO A 37 0.28 -3.76 15.60
C PRO A 37 1.57 -4.22 16.31
N VAL A 38 2.08 -5.37 15.88
CA VAL A 38 3.35 -5.95 16.36
C VAL A 38 4.22 -6.27 15.15
N TYR A 39 5.48 -5.88 15.21
CA TYR A 39 6.45 -6.07 14.13
C TYR A 39 7.38 -7.24 14.48
N LEU A 40 7.01 -8.43 14.00
CA LEU A 40 7.70 -9.68 14.30
C LEU A 40 9.01 -9.75 13.50
N PRO A 41 10.16 -9.99 14.15
CA PRO A 41 11.42 -10.14 13.45
C PRO A 41 11.47 -11.46 12.67
N ALA A 42 11.98 -11.37 11.45
CA ALA A 42 12.31 -12.51 10.62
C ALA A 42 13.67 -13.11 11.05
N ALA A 43 13.64 -14.10 11.94
CA ALA A 43 14.80 -14.92 12.29
C ALA A 43 14.63 -16.36 11.78
N ARG A 44 15.75 -17.09 11.66
CA ARG A 44 15.77 -18.43 11.03
C ARG A 44 14.75 -19.41 11.64
N ASP A 45 14.58 -19.35 12.95
CA ASP A 45 13.66 -20.17 13.74
C ASP A 45 12.24 -19.60 13.81
N SER A 46 12.07 -18.28 13.74
CA SER A 46 10.77 -17.60 13.88
C SER A 46 10.07 -17.30 12.55
N TRP A 47 10.71 -17.55 11.41
CA TRP A 47 10.27 -16.97 10.14
C TRP A 47 8.91 -17.48 9.66
N LEU A 48 8.74 -18.79 9.63
CA LEU A 48 7.47 -19.41 9.24
C LEU A 48 6.32 -19.05 10.20
N PRO A 49 6.50 -19.10 11.54
CA PRO A 49 5.53 -18.57 12.49
C PRO A 49 5.16 -17.10 12.24
N ALA A 50 6.15 -16.23 12.03
CA ALA A 50 5.94 -14.80 11.77
C ALA A 50 5.17 -14.54 10.47
N ILE A 51 5.53 -15.24 9.37
CA ILE A 51 4.81 -15.17 8.09
C ILE A 51 3.36 -15.59 8.29
N LYS A 52 3.14 -16.69 9.02
CA LYS A 52 1.80 -17.23 9.27
C LYS A 52 0.95 -16.24 10.07
N ALA A 53 1.50 -15.65 11.14
CA ALA A 53 0.81 -14.65 11.94
C ALA A 53 0.48 -13.38 11.13
N SER A 54 1.47 -12.85 10.40
CA SER A 54 1.33 -11.65 9.58
C SER A 54 0.32 -11.78 8.43
N SER A 55 0.06 -13.01 7.95
CA SER A 55 -0.86 -13.32 6.84
C SER A 55 -2.14 -14.06 7.28
N ALA A 56 -2.47 -14.02 8.57
CA ALA A 56 -3.62 -14.73 9.13
C ALA A 56 -4.94 -13.98 8.86
N ILE A 57 -5.44 -14.08 7.61
CA ILE A 57 -6.67 -13.40 7.16
C ILE A 57 -7.87 -13.81 8.04
N PRO A 58 -8.60 -12.85 8.65
CA PRO A 58 -9.81 -13.12 9.41
C PRO A 58 -10.85 -13.93 8.63
N GLY A 59 -11.50 -14.87 9.31
CA GLY A 59 -12.47 -15.80 8.71
C GLY A 59 -11.85 -17.08 8.14
N PHE A 60 -10.63 -17.01 7.60
CA PHE A 60 -9.85 -18.20 7.23
C PHE A 60 -9.05 -18.73 8.43
N TYR A 61 -8.48 -17.83 9.22
CA TYR A 61 -7.86 -18.12 10.51
C TYR A 61 -8.80 -17.68 11.63
N ARG A 62 -9.84 -18.48 11.93
CA ARG A 62 -10.90 -18.10 12.88
C ARG A 62 -10.39 -17.66 14.25
N MET A 63 -9.31 -18.30 14.74
CA MET A 63 -8.70 -18.01 16.05
C MET A 63 -7.38 -17.24 15.94
N GLY A 64 -6.99 -16.80 14.74
CA GLY A 64 -5.66 -16.27 14.48
C GLY A 64 -4.56 -17.34 14.58
N VAL A 65 -3.33 -16.89 14.80
CA VAL A 65 -2.13 -17.68 14.99
C VAL A 65 -1.54 -17.34 16.35
N GLU A 66 -1.45 -18.32 17.23
CA GLU A 66 -0.88 -18.15 18.56
C GLU A 66 0.65 -18.21 18.52
N LEU A 67 1.31 -17.19 19.08
CA LEU A 67 2.74 -17.13 19.34
C LEU A 67 2.94 -16.61 20.78
N ASP A 68 3.69 -17.34 21.59
CA ASP A 68 4.01 -16.99 22.99
C ASP A 68 2.77 -16.61 23.84
N GLY A 69 1.66 -17.33 23.64
CA GLY A 69 0.39 -17.11 24.35
C GLY A 69 -0.42 -15.91 23.86
N ILE A 70 0.00 -15.26 22.78
CA ILE A 70 -0.71 -14.14 22.14
C ILE A 70 -1.25 -14.60 20.78
N SER A 71 -2.53 -14.37 20.51
CA SER A 71 -3.12 -14.66 19.20
C SER A 71 -2.99 -13.48 18.25
N TYR A 72 -2.49 -13.75 17.04
CA TYR A 72 -2.26 -12.78 15.97
C TYR A 72 -3.13 -13.01 14.75
N GLN A 73 -3.51 -11.91 14.08
CA GLN A 73 -4.19 -11.84 12.80
C GLN A 73 -3.35 -11.08 11.77
N ASP A 74 -3.83 -11.06 10.54
CA ASP A 74 -3.23 -10.32 9.43
C ASP A 74 -2.87 -8.88 9.82
N GLY A 75 -1.62 -8.50 9.60
CA GLY A 75 -1.12 -7.15 9.92
C GLY A 75 -1.82 -6.04 9.14
N GLY A 76 -2.43 -6.37 8.00
CA GLY A 76 -3.23 -5.46 7.19
C GLY A 76 -4.40 -4.83 7.95
N ILE A 77 -4.86 -5.43 9.05
CA ILE A 77 -5.91 -4.87 9.91
C ILE A 77 -5.43 -3.59 10.60
N SER A 78 -4.22 -3.58 11.16
CA SER A 78 -3.74 -2.47 12.00
C SER A 78 -2.72 -1.57 11.30
N ASP A 79 -1.93 -2.13 10.38
CA ASP A 79 -0.85 -1.39 9.73
C ASP A 79 -0.49 -1.97 8.36
N ALA A 80 -1.42 -1.84 7.40
CA ALA A 80 -1.27 -2.37 6.04
C ALA A 80 -0.05 -1.82 5.27
N ILE A 81 0.42 -0.63 5.66
CA ILE A 81 1.62 0.00 5.12
C ILE A 81 2.35 0.65 6.30
N PRO A 82 3.36 0.00 6.91
CA PRO A 82 3.96 0.41 8.18
C PRO A 82 4.98 1.57 8.04
N VAL A 83 4.56 2.66 7.39
CA VAL A 83 5.39 3.85 7.15
C VAL A 83 5.73 4.59 8.43
N GLU A 84 4.81 4.64 9.39
CA GLU A 84 5.03 5.27 10.68
C GLU A 84 6.04 4.49 11.52
N GLU A 85 6.00 3.16 11.47
CA GLU A 85 6.98 2.31 12.14
C GLU A 85 8.38 2.46 11.54
N ALA A 86 8.48 2.48 10.20
CA ALA A 86 9.75 2.73 9.54
C ALA A 86 10.35 4.09 9.95
N TYR A 87 9.51 5.13 10.00
CA TYR A 87 9.92 6.45 10.48
C TYR A 87 10.34 6.43 11.96
N ARG A 88 9.58 5.76 12.83
CA ARG A 88 9.90 5.61 14.26
C ARG A 88 11.25 4.91 14.49
N ARG A 89 11.63 4.03 13.58
CA ARG A 89 12.94 3.35 13.56
C ARG A 89 14.08 4.18 12.98
N GLY A 90 13.80 5.43 12.59
CA GLY A 90 14.82 6.38 12.13
C GLY A 90 14.97 6.44 10.61
N ALA A 91 14.08 5.83 9.82
CA ALA A 91 14.10 6.02 8.38
C ALA A 91 13.79 7.49 8.02
N ASP A 92 14.70 8.14 7.30
CA ASP A 92 14.48 9.47 6.70
C ASP A 92 13.95 9.39 5.26
N THR A 93 13.98 8.18 4.69
CA THR A 93 13.62 7.88 3.32
C THR A 93 12.93 6.52 3.28
N ILE A 94 11.67 6.51 2.85
CA ILE A 94 10.84 5.30 2.81
C ILE A 94 10.39 5.06 1.37
N VAL A 95 10.65 3.86 0.85
CA VAL A 95 10.11 3.39 -0.42
C VAL A 95 8.99 2.41 -0.14
N VAL A 96 7.76 2.83 -0.42
CA VAL A 96 6.54 2.05 -0.24
C VAL A 96 6.24 1.27 -1.52
N ILE A 97 6.04 -0.04 -1.42
CA ILE A 97 5.62 -0.89 -2.54
C ILE A 97 4.19 -1.37 -2.27
N ARG A 98 3.25 -1.01 -3.15
CA ARG A 98 1.81 -1.32 -3.00
C ARG A 98 1.35 -2.31 -4.07
N THR A 99 0.37 -3.12 -3.71
CA THR A 99 -0.36 -4.03 -4.63
C THR A 99 -1.70 -3.48 -5.07
N VAL A 100 -2.08 -2.29 -4.60
CA VAL A 100 -3.29 -1.55 -5.00
C VAL A 100 -2.92 -0.17 -5.53
N PRO A 101 -3.72 0.43 -6.43
CA PRO A 101 -3.56 1.82 -6.84
C PRO A 101 -3.67 2.78 -5.64
N SER A 102 -3.03 3.95 -5.70
CA SER A 102 -2.90 4.82 -4.53
C SER A 102 -4.21 5.44 -4.03
N GLN A 103 -5.26 5.51 -4.88
CA GLN A 103 -6.52 6.21 -4.58
C GLN A 103 -7.75 5.30 -4.38
N MET A 104 -7.58 3.99 -4.19
CA MET A 104 -8.75 3.10 -4.10
C MET A 104 -9.33 3.09 -2.67
N VAL A 105 -10.47 3.74 -2.49
CA VAL A 105 -11.31 3.62 -1.28
C VAL A 105 -12.21 2.41 -1.46
N TYR A 106 -12.04 1.39 -0.61
CA TYR A 106 -12.86 0.18 -0.66
C TYR A 106 -14.13 0.39 0.17
N THR A 107 -15.28 0.63 -0.47
CA THR A 107 -16.57 0.57 0.23
C THR A 107 -17.07 -0.88 0.24
N PRO A 108 -17.21 -1.54 1.39
CA PRO A 108 -17.58 -2.94 1.42
C PRO A 108 -19.09 -3.14 1.18
N LYS A 109 -19.47 -3.35 -0.08
CA LYS A 109 -20.82 -3.85 -0.45
C LYS A 109 -21.14 -5.24 0.13
N TRP A 110 -20.17 -5.92 0.73
CA TRP A 110 -20.28 -7.28 1.27
C TRP A 110 -20.97 -7.34 2.65
N MET A 111 -21.05 -6.22 3.39
CA MET A 111 -21.70 -6.18 4.71
C MET A 111 -23.16 -6.67 4.64
N LYS A 112 -23.87 -6.37 3.54
CA LYS A 112 -25.25 -6.85 3.29
C LYS A 112 -25.38 -8.34 2.97
N ARG A 113 -24.29 -9.04 2.59
CA ARG A 113 -24.34 -10.46 2.18
C ARG A 113 -23.92 -11.41 3.30
N MET A 114 -23.19 -10.94 4.30
CA MET A 114 -22.62 -11.78 5.37
C MET A 114 -23.50 -11.95 6.60
N GLU A 115 -24.52 -11.11 6.80
CA GLU A 115 -25.53 -11.27 7.85
C GLU A 115 -26.20 -12.67 7.82
N GLN A 116 -26.23 -13.32 6.65
CA GLN A 116 -26.89 -14.61 6.45
C GLN A 116 -26.03 -15.85 6.83
N TRP A 117 -24.72 -15.70 7.02
CA TRP A 117 -23.78 -16.84 7.14
C TRP A 117 -23.04 -16.92 8.48
N LEU A 118 -23.12 -15.87 9.30
CA LEU A 118 -22.35 -15.74 10.54
C LEU A 118 -23.29 -15.52 11.73
N GLY A 119 -23.00 -16.15 12.86
CA GLY A 119 -23.67 -15.84 14.12
C GLY A 119 -23.36 -14.41 14.57
N GLU A 120 -24.26 -13.80 15.35
CA GLU A 120 -24.18 -12.39 15.77
C GLU A 120 -22.82 -11.98 16.35
N SER A 121 -22.19 -12.84 17.15
CA SER A 121 -20.87 -12.57 17.77
C SER A 121 -19.73 -12.48 16.75
N SER A 122 -19.72 -13.37 15.76
CA SER A 122 -18.72 -13.38 14.68
C SER A 122 -18.89 -12.19 13.71
N LEU A 123 -20.13 -11.74 13.50
CA LEU A 123 -20.40 -10.51 12.76
C LEU A 123 -19.86 -9.28 13.50
N GLN A 124 -20.13 -9.17 14.81
CA GLN A 124 -19.62 -8.05 15.61
C GLN A 124 -18.08 -7.97 15.61
N GLN A 125 -17.40 -9.12 15.75
CA GLN A 125 -15.93 -9.15 15.66
C GLN A 125 -15.44 -8.66 14.30
N MET A 126 -16.08 -9.10 13.21
CA MET A 126 -15.72 -8.67 11.86
C MET A 126 -15.96 -7.17 11.64
N VAL A 127 -17.06 -6.62 12.17
CA VAL A 127 -17.33 -5.17 12.13
C VAL A 127 -16.23 -4.40 12.86
N ARG A 128 -15.79 -4.86 14.04
CA ARG A 128 -14.68 -4.23 14.77
C ARG A 128 -13.38 -4.24 13.97
N VAL A 129 -13.03 -5.37 13.36
CA VAL A 129 -11.85 -5.50 12.48
C VAL A 129 -11.93 -4.51 11.32
N LEU A 130 -13.08 -4.40 10.66
CA LEU A 130 -13.27 -3.47 9.55
C LEU A 130 -13.11 -2.00 9.96
N GLN A 131 -13.75 -1.59 11.06
CA GLN A 131 -13.67 -0.23 11.57
C GLN A 131 -12.24 0.13 11.94
N HIS A 132 -11.52 -0.78 12.60
CA HIS A 132 -10.12 -0.59 12.95
C HIS A 132 -9.24 -0.48 11.70
N HIS A 133 -9.47 -1.32 10.69
CA HIS A 133 -8.77 -1.26 9.41
C HIS A 133 -8.99 0.07 8.68
N GLU A 134 -10.23 0.56 8.62
CA GLU A 134 -10.54 1.84 8.00
C GLU A 134 -9.81 3.00 8.69
N GLN A 135 -9.88 3.06 10.03
CA GLN A 135 -9.18 4.08 10.82
C GLN A 135 -7.67 4.03 10.61
N SER A 136 -7.09 2.83 10.68
CA SER A 136 -5.66 2.62 10.47
C SER A 136 -5.23 3.03 9.07
N TYR A 137 -6.02 2.68 8.05
CA TYR A 137 -5.73 3.04 6.66
C TYR A 137 -5.79 4.54 6.42
N LEU A 138 -6.78 5.24 7.00
CA LEU A 138 -6.87 6.69 6.94
C LEU A 138 -5.65 7.37 7.57
N ARG A 139 -5.23 6.92 8.75
CA ARG A 139 -4.01 7.39 9.43
C ARG A 139 -2.77 7.23 8.53
N ILE A 140 -2.59 6.05 7.96
CA ILE A 140 -1.49 5.73 7.04
C ILE A 140 -1.51 6.66 5.82
N GLN A 141 -2.66 6.85 5.18
CA GLN A 141 -2.77 7.74 4.02
C GLN A 141 -2.40 9.17 4.40
N GLN A 142 -2.86 9.67 5.55
CA GLN A 142 -2.51 11.01 6.03
C GLN A 142 -1.01 11.15 6.27
N PHE A 143 -0.35 10.13 6.83
CA PHE A 143 1.10 10.13 7.03
C PHE A 143 1.87 10.15 5.71
N ILE A 144 1.40 9.38 4.71
CA ILE A 144 2.01 9.35 3.37
C ILE A 144 1.81 10.70 2.64
N GLU A 145 0.62 11.29 2.73
CA GLU A 145 0.29 12.57 2.08
C GLU A 145 0.98 13.76 2.73
N LYS A 146 1.18 13.72 4.06
CA LYS A 146 1.78 14.78 4.86
C LYS A 146 2.89 14.22 5.75
N PRO A 147 4.01 13.77 5.17
CA PRO A 147 5.11 13.20 5.94
C PRO A 147 5.70 14.25 6.89
N PRO A 148 6.11 13.87 8.11
CA PRO A 148 6.69 14.80 9.07
C PRO A 148 8.09 15.28 8.65
N GLY A 149 8.39 16.55 8.94
CA GLY A 149 9.73 17.11 8.83
C GLY A 149 10.32 17.00 7.42
N LYS A 150 11.49 16.34 7.31
CA LYS A 150 12.20 16.11 6.04
C LYS A 150 12.01 14.69 5.49
N LEU A 151 11.09 13.91 6.07
CA LEU A 151 10.84 12.53 5.66
C LEU A 151 10.43 12.48 4.18
N ARG A 152 11.13 11.65 3.40
CA ARG A 152 10.82 11.39 2.00
C ARG A 152 10.10 10.07 1.88
N ILE A 153 8.93 10.09 1.25
CA ILE A 153 8.17 8.86 0.96
C ILE A 153 8.00 8.76 -0.55
N PHE A 154 8.45 7.63 -1.12
CA PHE A 154 8.26 7.29 -2.52
C PHE A 154 7.32 6.10 -2.62
N GLU A 155 6.31 6.19 -3.49
CA GLU A 155 5.38 5.08 -3.70
C GLU A 155 5.62 4.42 -5.06
N ILE A 156 5.75 3.09 -5.05
CA ILE A 156 5.69 2.22 -6.21
C ILE A 156 4.37 1.45 -6.14
N PHE A 157 3.46 1.73 -7.07
CA PHE A 157 2.15 1.08 -7.13
C PHE A 157 1.81 0.71 -8.58
N PRO A 158 0.94 -0.29 -8.80
CA PRO A 158 0.52 -0.65 -10.14
C PRO A 158 -0.42 0.44 -10.71
N PRO A 159 -0.34 0.74 -12.02
CA PRO A 159 -1.19 1.77 -12.65
C PRO A 159 -2.68 1.36 -12.75
N LYS A 160 -2.98 0.09 -12.46
CA LYS A 160 -4.33 -0.48 -12.44
C LYS A 160 -4.38 -1.62 -11.43
N PRO A 161 -5.56 -2.05 -10.96
CA PRO A 161 -5.69 -3.22 -10.11
C PRO A 161 -4.96 -4.44 -10.69
N LEU A 162 -4.33 -5.22 -9.81
CA LEU A 162 -3.64 -6.46 -10.17
C LEU A 162 -4.62 -7.50 -10.75
N ALA A 163 -4.11 -8.41 -11.57
CA ALA A 163 -4.90 -9.52 -12.09
C ALA A 163 -5.12 -10.62 -11.04
N SER A 164 -4.21 -10.73 -10.07
CA SER A 164 -4.28 -11.63 -8.92
C SER A 164 -5.27 -11.13 -7.88
N ASN A 165 -6.00 -12.06 -7.29
CA ASN A 165 -6.79 -11.86 -6.08
C ASN A 165 -5.99 -12.23 -4.83
N ALA A 166 -6.45 -11.77 -3.66
CA ALA A 166 -5.89 -12.17 -2.36
C ALA A 166 -5.88 -13.69 -2.16
N LEU A 167 -6.88 -14.40 -2.68
CA LEU A 167 -6.99 -15.86 -2.59
C LEU A 167 -7.39 -16.47 -3.94
N GLY A 168 -6.92 -17.70 -4.19
CA GLY A 168 -7.34 -18.50 -5.34
C GLY A 168 -6.83 -18.01 -6.70
N SER A 169 -5.77 -17.21 -6.73
CA SER A 169 -5.15 -16.76 -7.98
C SER A 169 -4.55 -17.91 -8.78
N ARG A 170 -4.79 -17.92 -10.09
CA ARG A 170 -4.15 -18.87 -11.01
C ARG A 170 -2.75 -18.39 -11.39
N LEU A 171 -1.86 -19.34 -11.70
CA LEU A 171 -0.47 -19.06 -12.07
C LEU A 171 -0.29 -17.98 -13.16
N PRO A 172 -1.11 -17.92 -14.24
CA PRO A 172 -0.96 -16.86 -15.24
C PRO A 172 -1.21 -15.45 -14.70
N ALA A 173 -2.14 -15.28 -13.76
CA ALA A 173 -2.40 -13.99 -13.12
C ALA A 173 -1.21 -13.57 -12.24
N LEU A 174 -0.69 -14.51 -11.43
CA LEU A 174 0.49 -14.29 -10.59
C LEU A 174 1.72 -13.89 -11.43
N ASN A 175 1.99 -14.60 -12.53
CA ASN A 175 3.11 -14.29 -13.43
C ASN A 175 2.97 -12.91 -14.07
N ARG A 176 1.75 -12.55 -14.50
CA ARG A 176 1.47 -11.23 -15.08
C ARG A 176 1.81 -10.10 -14.11
N ASP A 177 1.40 -10.24 -12.86
CA ASP A 177 1.60 -9.22 -11.84
C ASP A 177 3.05 -9.18 -11.34
N TYR A 178 3.73 -10.33 -11.27
CA TYR A 178 5.17 -10.39 -11.06
C TYR A 178 5.94 -9.58 -12.11
N HIS A 179 5.64 -9.78 -13.40
CA HIS A 179 6.28 -9.01 -14.47
C HIS A 179 5.89 -7.52 -14.45
N LEU A 180 4.67 -7.18 -14.02
CA LEU A 180 4.27 -5.79 -13.79
C LEU A 180 5.13 -5.16 -12.68
N GLY A 181 5.24 -5.79 -11.51
CA GLY A 181 6.06 -5.32 -10.40
C GLY A 181 7.53 -5.14 -10.78
N ARG A 182 8.11 -6.09 -11.52
CA ARG A 182 9.49 -5.95 -12.04
C ARG A 182 9.66 -4.73 -12.94
N ARG A 183 8.67 -4.39 -13.77
CA ARG A 183 8.73 -3.19 -14.62
C ARG A 183 8.61 -1.92 -13.77
N CYS A 184 7.70 -1.88 -12.81
CA CYS A 184 7.55 -0.76 -11.88
C CYS A 184 8.86 -0.49 -11.11
N GLY A 185 9.49 -1.53 -10.58
CA GLY A 185 10.78 -1.42 -9.87
C GLY A 185 11.93 -0.95 -10.78
N ARG A 186 12.04 -1.50 -12.00
CA ARG A 186 13.06 -1.05 -12.98
C ARG A 186 12.87 0.41 -13.36
N TYR A 187 11.62 0.84 -13.58
CA TYR A 187 11.31 2.23 -13.87
C TYR A 187 11.73 3.14 -12.71
N PHE A 188 11.35 2.78 -11.48
CA PHE A 188 11.74 3.52 -10.28
C PHE A 188 13.26 3.67 -10.13
N LEU A 189 14.02 2.58 -10.30
CA LEU A 189 15.48 2.64 -10.22
C LEU A 189 16.09 3.53 -11.31
N ALA A 190 15.52 3.53 -12.52
CA ALA A 190 16.00 4.36 -13.63
C ALA A 190 15.67 5.86 -13.45
N THR A 191 14.57 6.21 -12.78
CA THR A 191 14.10 7.60 -12.66
C THR A 191 14.40 8.25 -11.33
N VAL A 192 14.35 7.50 -10.22
CA VAL A 192 14.50 8.01 -8.85
C VAL A 192 15.73 7.41 -8.16
N GLY A 193 16.18 6.23 -8.59
CA GLY A 193 17.26 5.51 -7.92
C GLY A 193 18.56 6.32 -7.73
N HIS A 194 18.88 7.20 -8.68
CA HIS A 194 20.06 8.07 -8.57
C HIS A 194 19.98 9.08 -7.41
N TRP A 195 18.79 9.60 -7.08
CA TRP A 195 18.57 10.50 -5.93
C TRP A 195 18.70 9.81 -4.57
N LEU A 196 18.63 8.48 -4.55
CA LEU A 196 18.89 7.70 -3.34
C LEU A 196 20.40 7.53 -3.11
N LEU A 197 21.19 7.41 -4.18
CA LEU A 197 22.64 7.21 -4.13
C LEU A 197 23.44 8.47 -3.82
N GLU A 198 22.96 9.65 -4.25
CA GLU A 198 23.66 10.92 -3.97
C GLU A 198 23.69 11.29 -2.48
N GLN A 199 22.82 10.70 -1.66
CA GLN A 199 22.77 10.97 -0.22
C GLN A 199 23.80 10.19 0.59
N GLU A 200 24.17 8.96 0.20
CA GLU A 200 25.30 8.25 0.84
C GLU A 200 26.63 9.03 0.73
N LYS A 201 26.75 9.95 -0.24
CA LYS A 201 27.92 10.82 -0.41
C LYS A 201 27.78 12.19 0.25
N ASN A 202 26.56 12.62 0.61
CA ASN A 202 26.26 13.98 1.07
C ASN A 202 26.07 14.12 2.59
N ASP A 203 26.37 13.09 3.38
CA ASP A 203 26.44 13.12 4.87
C ASP A 203 27.53 14.08 5.43
N GLY A 204 27.94 15.08 4.66
CA GLY A 204 28.85 16.15 5.04
C GLY A 204 28.52 17.54 4.49
N MET A 205 27.37 17.79 3.82
CA MET A 205 27.08 19.15 3.35
C MET A 205 25.59 19.52 3.37
N THR A 206 25.28 20.50 4.22
CA THR A 206 23.96 21.09 4.43
C THR A 206 23.45 21.80 3.17
N VAL A 207 22.29 21.39 2.65
CA VAL A 207 21.54 22.19 1.68
C VAL A 207 20.13 22.49 2.21
N THR A 208 19.89 23.77 2.43
CA THR A 208 18.61 24.38 2.76
C THR A 208 17.81 24.66 1.49
N THR A 209 16.84 23.82 1.14
CA THR A 209 15.67 24.25 0.34
C THR A 209 14.55 23.22 0.43
N SER A 210 13.38 23.62 0.94
CA SER A 210 12.17 22.82 0.89
C SER A 210 11.53 22.94 -0.50
N LEU A 211 11.49 21.86 -1.26
CA LEU A 211 10.70 21.79 -2.49
C LEU A 211 9.83 20.54 -2.46
N SER A 212 8.57 20.74 -2.08
CA SER A 212 7.48 19.82 -2.38
C SER A 212 7.42 19.62 -3.90
N ARG A 213 7.69 18.42 -4.42
CA ARG A 213 7.50 18.11 -5.84
C ARG A 213 6.55 16.93 -6.03
N ARG A 214 5.34 17.32 -6.43
CA ARG A 214 4.29 16.48 -7.02
C ARG A 214 4.83 15.71 -8.23
N LEU A 215 4.36 14.46 -8.35
CA LEU A 215 4.12 13.66 -9.57
C LEU A 215 5.05 13.91 -10.77
N ILE A 216 5.88 12.92 -11.09
CA ILE A 216 6.48 12.78 -12.41
C ILE A 216 5.83 11.56 -13.11
N GLN A 217 4.92 11.84 -14.03
CA GLN A 217 4.48 10.88 -15.06
C GLN A 217 4.94 11.39 -16.44
N PRO A 218 5.38 10.52 -17.36
CA PRO A 218 5.79 10.94 -18.70
C PRO A 218 4.58 11.27 -19.60
N GLU A 219 4.71 12.36 -20.37
CA GLU A 219 3.70 13.01 -21.21
C GLU A 219 3.19 12.24 -22.46
N THR A 220 3.49 10.94 -22.65
CA THR A 220 3.24 10.27 -23.94
C THR A 220 2.34 9.03 -23.89
N VAL A 221 1.33 9.01 -23.02
CA VAL A 221 0.18 8.11 -23.19
C VAL A 221 -1.09 8.95 -23.22
N ARG A 222 -1.69 9.08 -24.41
CA ARG A 222 -2.99 9.75 -24.60
C ARG A 222 -4.05 8.92 -23.87
N MET A 223 -4.35 9.29 -22.63
CA MET A 223 -5.44 8.73 -21.85
C MET A 223 -6.75 9.39 -22.30
N PRO A 224 -7.87 8.66 -22.45
CA PRO A 224 -9.17 9.30 -22.53
C PRO A 224 -9.41 10.07 -21.22
N SER A 225 -9.88 11.31 -21.33
CA SER A 225 -10.14 12.20 -20.20
C SER A 225 -10.95 11.49 -19.10
N PRO A 226 -10.67 11.75 -17.82
CA PRO A 226 -11.51 11.26 -16.75
C PRO A 226 -12.93 11.76 -16.98
N ILE A 227 -13.89 10.83 -16.97
CA ILE A 227 -15.30 11.16 -16.85
C ILE A 227 -15.45 11.82 -15.48
N ILE A 228 -15.53 13.14 -15.47
CA ILE A 228 -16.03 13.91 -14.34
C ILE A 228 -17.49 13.47 -14.20
N THR A 229 -17.76 12.64 -13.19
CA THR A 229 -19.14 12.45 -12.76
C THR A 229 -19.38 13.56 -11.76
N ASP A 230 -20.25 14.49 -12.14
CA ASP A 230 -20.60 15.65 -11.35
C ASP A 230 -20.91 15.27 -9.91
N VAL A 231 -20.37 16.08 -8.99
CA VAL A 231 -20.77 16.12 -7.59
C VAL A 231 -22.26 16.41 -7.57
N LEU A 232 -23.07 15.43 -7.21
CA LEU A 232 -24.49 15.61 -6.89
C LEU A 232 -24.59 16.56 -5.70
N ASN A 233 -24.80 17.84 -6.00
CA ASN A 233 -25.22 18.85 -5.04
C ASN A 233 -26.67 18.51 -4.63
N PRO A 234 -26.97 18.27 -3.35
CA PRO A 234 -28.29 17.82 -2.93
C PRO A 234 -29.26 19.00 -2.75
N GLN A 235 -29.44 19.85 -3.77
CA GLN A 235 -30.62 20.71 -3.91
C GLN A 235 -30.91 20.94 -5.39
N GLY A 236 -32.07 20.48 -5.85
CA GLY A 236 -32.45 20.49 -7.25
C GLY A 236 -32.72 21.90 -7.77
N HIS A 237 -32.13 22.23 -8.91
CA HIS A 237 -32.73 22.95 -10.03
C HIS A 237 -31.79 22.76 -11.24
N ALA A 238 -32.32 22.24 -12.36
CA ALA A 238 -31.54 21.96 -13.56
C ALA A 238 -31.17 23.26 -14.29
N VAL A 239 -29.88 23.51 -14.49
CA VAL A 239 -29.38 24.56 -15.39
C VAL A 239 -28.60 23.87 -16.51
N GLN A 240 -29.00 24.12 -17.76
CA GLN A 240 -28.33 23.61 -18.95
C GLN A 240 -26.93 24.22 -19.09
N PRO A 241 -25.90 23.46 -19.50
CA PRO A 241 -24.55 24.00 -19.65
C PRO A 241 -24.46 24.91 -20.89
N GLU A 242 -24.12 26.18 -20.65
CA GLU A 242 -23.69 27.13 -21.67
C GLU A 242 -22.42 26.65 -22.37
N ALA A 243 -22.29 26.96 -23.66
CA ALA A 243 -21.18 26.55 -24.51
C ALA A 243 -19.81 27.01 -23.95
N PRO A 244 -18.74 26.21 -24.11
CA PRO A 244 -17.44 26.55 -23.55
C PRO A 244 -16.87 27.82 -24.21
N PRO A 245 -16.23 28.72 -23.44
CA PRO A 245 -15.67 29.96 -23.97
C PRO A 245 -14.51 29.69 -24.93
N LYS A 246 -14.50 30.43 -26.05
CA LYS A 246 -13.42 30.43 -27.04
C LYS A 246 -12.16 31.03 -26.40
N ILE A 247 -11.07 30.26 -26.33
CA ILE A 247 -9.75 30.75 -25.95
C ILE A 247 -9.07 31.27 -27.22
N ILE A 248 -8.80 32.57 -27.27
CA ILE A 248 -8.01 33.22 -28.33
C ILE A 248 -6.55 33.26 -27.85
N LEU A 249 -5.64 32.71 -28.66
CA LEU A 249 -4.20 32.76 -28.41
C LEU A 249 -3.60 34.04 -29.01
N PRO A 250 -2.58 34.64 -28.38
CA PRO A 250 -1.97 35.88 -28.86
C PRO A 250 -1.09 35.57 -30.08
N GLY A 251 -1.55 35.98 -31.26
CA GLY A 251 -0.83 35.75 -32.52
C GLY A 251 -1.60 36.07 -33.80
N ASP A 252 -2.94 36.04 -33.77
CA ASP A 252 -3.77 36.35 -34.93
C ASP A 252 -4.43 37.74 -34.79
N GLY A 253 -3.63 38.79 -34.93
CA GLY A 253 -4.08 40.06 -35.53
C GLY A 253 -3.72 39.99 -37.02
N ASP A 254 -4.43 40.56 -37.98
CA ASP A 254 -5.45 41.60 -38.04
C ASP A 254 -6.17 41.42 -39.39
N VAL A 255 -7.09 42.34 -39.69
CA VAL A 255 -7.46 42.87 -41.02
C VAL A 255 -8.98 42.78 -41.28
N LEU A 256 -9.62 43.92 -40.96
CA LEU A 256 -10.89 44.49 -41.42
C LEU A 256 -12.21 43.91 -40.88
#